data_AF-A0A7Y4CLI8-F1
#
_entry.id   AF-A0A7Y4CLI8-F1
#
_cell.length_a   1.000
_cell.length_b   1.000
_cell.length_c   1.000
_cell.angle_alpha   90.00
_cell.angle_beta   90.00
_cell.angle_gamma   90.00
#
_symmetry.space_group_name_H-M   'P 1'
#
loop_
_entity.id
_entity.type
_entity.pdbx_description
1 polymer ?
#
loop_
_entity_poly.entity_id
_entity_poly.type
_entity_poly.pdbx_seq_one_letter_code
_entity_poly.pdbx_strand_id
1 'polypeptide(L)'
;MSEFSQLLRNFRKELQFTQTEFATYLNQLDDEFNAVDVVTINRWENNKVKPSTYKALKILQYLGGDLFETIKSFKSEQKDTLLETFFNESHGSFQSRISALAGLNKKQGQRNFKSQPLMSEPCDTSVIDRIKLLSKFTKVDISPLDQIDLYLYYCEKKAHGHKLINTDGDIVSHNVGFFFEDHQFELLKTQELDLRMACSLNSGKSINYFNISSHSETKDHVIEHIVSDIQLLSQNKNIKKYSVLVKDPNMMKLLKGLGFEVFKFSEPSAKKCNITFKDKHYSYCILTIDKIDYLTNRNVMSLIKDEYSTMMKFPKLLREARKKLKLTQKDFAAYINHLDDEFSSVDVVTINRWENSKVKPSNYKALKLLDCLGLDLYTTLKSFDSEDNEDTALLEGFLTERFFSFQSRISSITKGDIEEGCNCKIMPLMTDQNDKTVIDRIKLISQYTKVDSSPLETIDLFLYYSEKKAHGRKLVDVNGDIVSHSLGFFFNEEVFEQYKNKRLHLKQACSLDSNHNLNYIVVSGHSEKREQSIANLISDMKLLARNTKIKKFSMMVKNPNALDLMKTLGFEIYKFSEPTEEASNIRFKNKSYAYCILTIDKIELLSNKHVIAFINKYG
;
A
#
# COMPACT_ATOMS: atom_id res chain seq x y z
N MET A 1 5.18 -11.85 29.43
CA MET A 1 3.74 -12.11 29.64
C MET A 1 3.06 -12.09 28.28
N SER A 2 2.03 -12.91 28.03
CA SER A 2 1.27 -12.78 26.78
C SER A 2 0.56 -11.42 26.75
N GLU A 3 0.42 -10.83 25.55
CA GLU A 3 -0.26 -9.54 25.33
C GLU A 3 -1.68 -9.56 25.92
N PHE A 4 -2.42 -10.65 25.73
CA PHE A 4 -3.74 -10.89 26.32
C PHE A 4 -3.72 -10.86 27.87
N SER A 5 -2.75 -11.51 28.52
CA SER A 5 -2.69 -11.55 30.00
C SER A 5 -2.55 -10.15 30.61
N GLN A 6 -1.74 -9.30 29.98
CA GLN A 6 -1.55 -7.92 30.43
C GLN A 6 -2.81 -7.09 30.16
N LEU A 7 -3.40 -7.24 28.98
CA LEU A 7 -4.60 -6.52 28.56
C LEU A 7 -5.80 -6.85 29.49
N LEU A 8 -5.99 -8.14 29.79
CA LEU A 8 -7.03 -8.61 30.72
C LEU A 8 -6.85 -8.01 32.12
N ARG A 9 -5.60 -7.96 32.60
CA ARG A 9 -5.26 -7.38 33.90
C ARG A 9 -5.49 -5.86 33.92
N ASN A 10 -5.22 -5.17 32.82
CA ASN A 10 -5.47 -3.74 32.69
C ASN A 10 -6.98 -3.46 32.75
N PHE A 11 -7.79 -4.15 31.95
CA PHE A 11 -9.24 -4.00 31.98
C PHE A 11 -9.83 -4.23 33.37
N ARG A 12 -9.41 -5.30 34.06
CA ARG A 12 -9.88 -5.54 35.43
C ARG A 12 -9.55 -4.37 36.36
N LYS A 13 -8.33 -3.84 36.27
CA LYS A 13 -7.90 -2.70 37.09
C LYS A 13 -8.63 -1.41 36.74
N GLU A 14 -8.88 -1.15 35.45
CA GLU A 14 -9.66 -0.01 34.97
C GLU A 14 -11.10 -0.05 35.48
N LEU A 15 -11.71 -1.25 35.50
CA LEU A 15 -13.02 -1.51 36.10
C LEU A 15 -12.99 -1.53 37.64
N GLN A 16 -11.81 -1.39 38.26
CA GLN A 16 -11.60 -1.41 39.71
C GLN A 16 -12.06 -2.70 40.40
N PHE A 17 -12.09 -3.82 39.68
CA PHE A 17 -12.50 -5.10 40.24
C PHE A 17 -11.35 -5.88 40.86
N THR A 18 -11.64 -6.57 41.96
CA THR A 18 -10.85 -7.71 42.43
C THR A 18 -10.94 -8.87 41.45
N GLN A 19 -10.04 -9.86 41.55
CA GLN A 19 -10.10 -11.04 40.68
C GLN A 19 -11.41 -11.84 40.86
N THR A 20 -11.97 -11.85 42.07
CA THR A 20 -13.25 -12.50 42.37
C THR A 20 -14.42 -11.77 41.72
N GLU A 21 -14.51 -10.45 41.92
CA GLU A 21 -15.56 -9.62 41.31
C GLU A 21 -15.50 -9.68 39.78
N PHE A 22 -14.30 -9.71 39.22
CA PHE A 22 -14.12 -9.82 37.78
C PHE A 22 -14.57 -11.16 37.22
N ALA A 23 -14.31 -12.27 37.94
CA ALA A 23 -14.83 -13.58 37.56
C ALA A 23 -16.37 -13.60 37.58
N THR A 24 -16.99 -13.06 38.64
CA THR A 24 -18.45 -12.93 38.72
C THR A 24 -19.01 -12.05 37.62
N TYR A 25 -18.36 -10.93 37.31
CA TYR A 25 -18.74 -10.04 36.22
C TYR A 25 -18.72 -10.77 34.87
N LEU A 26 -17.63 -11.49 34.55
CA LEU A 26 -17.54 -12.25 33.30
C LEU A 26 -18.64 -13.31 33.19
N ASN A 27 -18.93 -14.05 34.28
CA ASN A 27 -20.01 -15.05 34.29
C ASN A 27 -21.39 -14.48 33.95
N GLN A 28 -21.61 -13.18 34.19
CA GLN A 28 -22.89 -12.52 33.89
C GLN A 28 -22.99 -12.01 32.44
N LEU A 29 -21.88 -11.95 31.70
CA LEU A 29 -21.86 -11.41 30.34
C LEU A 29 -22.32 -12.42 29.29
N ASP A 30 -21.97 -13.70 29.47
CA ASP A 30 -22.18 -14.74 28.46
C ASP A 30 -22.10 -16.14 29.06
N ASP A 31 -22.96 -17.05 28.59
CA ASP A 31 -22.98 -18.43 29.07
C ASP A 31 -21.66 -19.18 28.86
N GLU A 32 -20.87 -18.77 27.86
CA GLU A 32 -19.53 -19.30 27.60
C GLU A 32 -18.56 -19.07 28.77
N PHE A 33 -18.87 -18.12 29.66
CA PHE A 33 -18.04 -17.78 30.80
C PHE A 33 -18.44 -18.46 32.09
N ASN A 34 -19.61 -19.11 32.20
CA ASN A 34 -20.21 -19.62 33.44
C ASN A 34 -19.30 -20.46 34.39
N ALA A 35 -18.15 -20.95 33.91
CA ALA A 35 -17.16 -21.70 34.69
C ALA A 35 -15.90 -20.89 35.06
N VAL A 36 -15.86 -19.58 34.84
CA VAL A 36 -14.71 -18.74 35.17
C VAL A 36 -14.75 -18.40 36.65
N ASP A 37 -13.73 -18.87 37.37
CA ASP A 37 -13.53 -18.60 38.79
C ASP A 37 -12.29 -17.71 39.03
N VAL A 38 -12.11 -17.28 40.29
CA VAL A 38 -10.97 -16.45 40.70
C VAL A 38 -9.61 -17.10 40.38
N VAL A 39 -9.52 -18.43 40.47
CA VAL A 39 -8.30 -19.20 40.18
C VAL A 39 -7.99 -19.14 38.69
N THR A 40 -9.01 -19.22 37.85
CA THR A 40 -8.91 -19.12 36.39
C THR A 40 -8.44 -17.73 35.97
N ILE A 41 -9.04 -16.66 36.52
CA ILE A 41 -8.58 -15.28 36.31
C ILE A 41 -7.11 -15.13 36.73
N ASN A 42 -6.75 -15.62 37.92
CA ASN A 42 -5.38 -15.56 38.40
C ASN A 42 -4.38 -16.27 37.46
N ARG A 43 -4.76 -17.44 36.95
CA ARG A 43 -3.94 -18.21 36.00
C ARG A 43 -3.81 -17.49 34.66
N TRP A 44 -4.87 -16.84 34.16
CA TRP A 44 -4.85 -16.07 32.92
C TRP A 44 -4.00 -14.80 33.03
N GLU A 45 -4.18 -14.00 34.09
CA GLU A 45 -3.42 -12.76 34.31
C GLU A 45 -1.93 -13.01 34.51
N ASN A 46 -1.57 -14.11 35.19
CA ASN A 46 -0.18 -14.49 35.41
C ASN A 46 0.41 -15.34 34.27
N ASN A 47 -0.33 -15.49 33.15
CA ASN A 47 0.10 -16.27 31.97
C ASN A 47 0.49 -17.72 32.31
N LYS A 48 -0.14 -18.32 33.32
CA LYS A 48 0.04 -19.74 33.72
C LYS A 48 -0.78 -20.68 32.86
N VAL A 49 -1.98 -20.26 32.48
CA VAL A 49 -2.90 -20.96 31.57
C VAL A 49 -3.46 -19.93 30.60
N LYS A 50 -3.75 -20.32 29.36
CA LYS A 50 -4.38 -19.45 28.37
C LYS A 50 -5.82 -19.90 28.10
N PRO A 51 -6.79 -18.97 27.99
CA PRO A 51 -8.09 -19.31 27.43
C PRO A 51 -7.95 -19.74 25.96
N SER A 52 -8.98 -20.40 25.41
CA SER A 52 -9.07 -20.59 23.97
C SER A 52 -9.14 -19.23 23.26
N THR A 53 -8.70 -19.16 22.00
CA THR A 53 -8.76 -17.92 21.20
C THR A 53 -10.19 -17.39 21.14
N TYR A 54 -11.18 -18.28 20.99
CA TYR A 54 -12.59 -17.92 21.04
C TYR A 54 -12.99 -17.22 22.34
N LYS A 55 -12.68 -17.85 23.48
CA LYS A 55 -12.99 -17.30 24.81
C LYS A 55 -12.28 -15.97 25.05
N ALA A 56 -11.02 -15.85 24.63
CA ALA A 56 -10.26 -14.61 24.72
C ALA A 56 -10.91 -13.47 23.93
N LEU A 57 -11.21 -13.65 22.65
CA LEU A 57 -11.79 -12.60 21.82
C LEU A 57 -13.20 -12.22 22.27
N LYS A 58 -13.99 -13.20 22.76
CA LYS A 58 -15.33 -12.93 23.31
C LYS A 58 -15.26 -12.04 24.55
N ILE A 59 -14.32 -12.32 25.48
CA ILE A 59 -14.07 -11.46 26.65
C ILE A 59 -13.69 -10.05 26.18
N LEU A 60 -12.74 -9.92 25.25
CA LEU A 60 -12.30 -8.61 24.76
C LEU A 60 -13.41 -7.84 24.05
N GLN A 61 -14.30 -8.52 23.32
CA GLN A 61 -15.43 -7.86 22.67
C GLN A 61 -16.36 -7.19 23.68
N TYR A 62 -16.62 -7.84 24.82
CA TYR A 62 -17.43 -7.25 25.90
C TYR A 62 -16.70 -6.12 26.63
N LEU A 63 -15.38 -6.25 26.81
CA LEU A 63 -14.56 -5.24 27.48
C LEU A 63 -14.16 -4.06 26.57
N GLY A 64 -14.44 -4.15 25.27
CA GLY A 64 -14.07 -3.13 24.29
C GLY A 64 -12.58 -3.13 23.90
N GLY A 65 -11.92 -4.28 24.03
CA GLY A 65 -10.52 -4.45 23.63
C GLY A 65 -10.33 -4.59 22.12
N ASP A 66 -9.10 -4.30 21.67
CA ASP A 66 -8.69 -4.47 20.27
C ASP A 66 -8.57 -5.97 19.93
N LEU A 67 -9.53 -6.45 19.13
CA LEU A 67 -9.53 -7.85 18.69
C LEU A 67 -8.43 -8.12 17.65
N PHE A 68 -8.04 -7.12 16.86
CA PHE A 68 -7.15 -7.30 15.71
C PHE A 68 -5.73 -7.65 16.16
N GLU A 69 -5.15 -6.85 17.06
CA GLU A 69 -3.82 -7.13 17.63
C GLU A 69 -3.82 -8.43 18.44
N THR A 70 -4.92 -8.71 19.17
CA THR A 70 -5.05 -9.96 19.91
C THR A 70 -5.02 -11.17 18.98
N ILE A 71 -5.70 -11.14 17.82
CA ILE A 71 -5.67 -12.23 16.84
C ILE A 71 -4.25 -12.46 16.29
N LYS A 72 -3.48 -11.39 16.04
CA LYS A 72 -2.07 -11.48 15.62
C LYS A 72 -1.21 -12.20 16.66
N SER A 73 -1.48 -11.99 17.95
CA SER A 73 -0.69 -12.55 19.05
C SER A 73 -0.83 -14.08 19.22
N PHE A 74 -1.91 -14.69 18.70
CA PHE A 74 -2.10 -16.14 18.77
C PHE A 74 -1.22 -16.86 17.74
N LYS A 75 -0.65 -18.02 18.07
CA LYS A 75 0.04 -18.88 17.09
C LYS A 75 -1.00 -19.70 16.32
N SER A 76 -0.93 -19.77 14.99
CA SER A 76 -1.65 -20.79 14.22
C SER A 76 -0.62 -21.76 13.68
N GLU A 77 -0.85 -23.03 13.91
CA GLU A 77 -0.04 -24.09 13.34
C GLU A 77 -0.65 -24.44 11.98
N GLN A 78 0.18 -24.41 10.94
CA GLN A 78 -0.05 -24.83 9.55
C GLN A 78 -0.58 -23.80 8.53
N LYS A 79 -0.20 -24.10 7.28
CA LYS A 79 -0.65 -23.47 6.03
C LYS A 79 -2.00 -24.08 5.63
N ASP A 80 -3.01 -23.24 5.51
CA ASP A 80 -4.38 -23.67 5.25
C ASP A 80 -4.65 -23.90 3.75
N THR A 81 -5.14 -25.09 3.44
CA THR A 81 -5.43 -25.55 2.07
C THR A 81 -6.74 -24.99 1.50
N LEU A 82 -7.68 -24.55 2.34
CA LEU A 82 -9.03 -24.12 1.90
C LEU A 82 -8.99 -22.87 1.03
N LEU A 83 -8.33 -21.81 1.52
CA LEU A 83 -8.16 -20.54 0.78
C LEU A 83 -7.30 -20.74 -0.46
N GLU A 84 -6.21 -21.50 -0.36
CA GLU A 84 -5.36 -21.84 -1.51
C GLU A 84 -6.16 -22.61 -2.59
N THR A 85 -6.99 -23.58 -2.18
CA THR A 85 -7.86 -24.33 -3.09
C THR A 85 -8.88 -23.41 -3.76
N PHE A 86 -9.54 -22.54 -3.00
CA PHE A 86 -10.47 -21.56 -3.55
C PHE A 86 -9.79 -20.63 -4.57
N PHE A 87 -8.60 -20.11 -4.27
CA PHE A 87 -7.88 -19.22 -5.19
C PHE A 87 -7.50 -19.95 -6.48
N ASN A 88 -7.13 -21.22 -6.40
CA ASN A 88 -6.81 -22.05 -7.56
C ASN A 88 -8.06 -22.39 -8.41
N GLU A 89 -9.19 -22.70 -7.77
CA GLU A 89 -10.45 -23.08 -8.45
C GLU A 89 -11.16 -21.86 -9.10
N SER A 90 -11.14 -20.70 -8.43
CA SER A 90 -12.00 -19.56 -8.79
C SER A 90 -11.40 -18.62 -9.84
N HIS A 91 -10.08 -18.43 -9.81
CA HIS A 91 -9.38 -17.53 -10.76
C HIS A 91 -8.99 -18.22 -12.08
N GLY A 92 -9.38 -19.50 -12.27
CA GLY A 92 -9.24 -20.21 -13.54
C GLY A 92 -10.47 -20.12 -14.47
N SER A 93 -11.70 -19.98 -13.95
CA SER A 93 -12.92 -20.32 -14.73
C SER A 93 -13.99 -19.22 -14.85
N PHE A 94 -14.30 -18.47 -13.79
CA PHE A 94 -15.34 -17.43 -13.81
C PHE A 94 -14.76 -16.03 -14.01
N GLN A 95 -13.71 -15.68 -13.26
CA GLN A 95 -13.06 -14.37 -13.36
C GLN A 95 -12.41 -14.14 -14.72
N SER A 96 -11.85 -15.20 -15.32
CA SER A 96 -11.31 -15.22 -16.68
C SER A 96 -12.33 -14.77 -17.75
N ARG A 97 -13.62 -15.04 -17.52
CA ARG A 97 -14.71 -14.63 -18.43
C ARG A 97 -15.07 -13.15 -18.27
N ILE A 98 -14.91 -12.58 -17.07
CA ILE A 98 -15.10 -11.15 -16.81
C ILE A 98 -13.88 -10.34 -17.29
N SER A 99 -12.65 -10.82 -17.04
CA SER A 99 -11.42 -10.20 -17.54
C SER A 99 -11.35 -10.15 -19.07
N ALA A 100 -11.96 -11.12 -19.77
CA ALA A 100 -12.07 -11.13 -21.23
C ALA A 100 -12.94 -9.98 -21.80
N LEU A 101 -13.84 -9.40 -21.00
CA LEU A 101 -14.74 -8.31 -21.43
C LEU A 101 -14.07 -6.93 -21.37
N ALA A 102 -12.99 -6.76 -20.60
CA ALA A 102 -12.32 -5.46 -20.42
C ALA A 102 -11.35 -5.09 -21.55
N GLY A 103 -11.16 -5.93 -22.59
CA GLY A 103 -10.23 -5.64 -23.68
C GLY A 103 -8.77 -5.43 -23.25
N LEU A 104 -8.38 -5.87 -22.05
CA LEU A 104 -7.02 -5.69 -21.54
C LEU A 104 -6.12 -6.84 -22.01
N ASN A 105 -5.22 -6.46 -22.90
CA ASN A 105 -4.09 -7.22 -23.38
C ASN A 105 -3.37 -7.99 -22.27
N LYS A 106 -2.87 -9.16 -22.65
CA LYS A 106 -1.90 -10.00 -21.94
C LYS A 106 -0.92 -9.17 -21.09
N LYS A 107 -1.07 -9.27 -19.77
CA LYS A 107 -0.02 -9.57 -18.78
C LYS A 107 -0.71 -9.83 -17.46
N GLN A 108 -0.43 -10.99 -16.85
CA GLN A 108 -0.72 -11.23 -15.44
C GLN A 108 -0.03 -10.12 -14.63
N GLY A 109 -0.79 -9.08 -14.28
CA GLY A 109 -0.29 -7.93 -13.55
C GLY A 109 -0.01 -8.32 -12.10
N GLN A 110 1.24 -8.13 -11.69
CA GLN A 110 1.64 -8.11 -10.28
C GLN A 110 0.83 -7.06 -9.50
N ARG A 111 0.89 -7.16 -8.16
CA ARG A 111 0.23 -6.34 -7.10
C ARG A 111 0.37 -4.81 -7.21
N ASN A 112 -0.03 -4.22 -8.33
CA ASN A 112 0.06 -2.80 -8.63
C ASN A 112 -1.33 -2.15 -8.48
N PHE A 113 -1.89 -2.18 -7.28
CA PHE A 113 -3.14 -1.50 -6.95
C PHE A 113 -3.01 -0.71 -5.65
N LYS A 114 -3.77 0.37 -5.53
CA LYS A 114 -3.91 1.20 -4.33
C LYS A 114 -5.30 0.99 -3.74
N SER A 115 -5.37 0.70 -2.45
CA SER A 115 -6.63 0.70 -1.70
C SER A 115 -7.06 2.12 -1.37
N GLN A 116 -8.34 2.43 -1.58
CA GLN A 116 -8.96 3.71 -1.26
C GLN A 116 -10.33 3.49 -0.60
N PRO A 117 -10.79 4.46 0.23
CA PRO A 117 -12.20 4.57 0.62
C PRO A 117 -13.15 4.32 -0.56
N LEU A 118 -14.27 3.63 -0.31
CA LEU A 118 -15.28 3.39 -1.36
C LEU A 118 -15.71 4.70 -2.01
N MET A 119 -15.90 5.73 -1.18
CA MET A 119 -16.26 7.08 -1.57
C MET A 119 -15.16 8.03 -1.07
N SER A 120 -14.31 8.52 -1.97
CA SER A 120 -13.29 9.52 -1.62
C SER A 120 -13.79 10.96 -1.79
N GLU A 121 -14.76 11.19 -2.67
CA GLU A 121 -15.32 12.50 -3.00
C GLU A 121 -16.83 12.40 -3.26
N PRO A 122 -17.61 13.50 -3.12
CA PRO A 122 -19.05 13.51 -3.41
C PRO A 122 -19.43 13.04 -4.82
N CYS A 123 -18.53 13.24 -5.80
CA CYS A 123 -18.76 12.96 -7.21
C CYS A 123 -18.24 11.59 -7.68
N ASP A 124 -17.93 10.68 -6.75
CA ASP A 124 -17.31 9.37 -7.03
C ASP A 124 -18.32 8.35 -7.62
N THR A 125 -18.85 8.69 -8.79
CA THR A 125 -19.86 7.91 -9.53
C THR A 125 -19.29 6.67 -10.22
N SER A 126 -17.96 6.64 -10.44
CA SER A 126 -17.26 5.57 -11.13
C SER A 126 -17.42 4.18 -10.47
N VAL A 127 -17.46 4.13 -9.13
CA VAL A 127 -17.75 2.90 -8.37
C VAL A 127 -19.18 2.44 -8.58
N ILE A 128 -20.14 3.38 -8.59
CA ILE A 128 -21.56 3.09 -8.75
C ILE A 128 -21.81 2.54 -10.16
N ASP A 129 -21.20 3.15 -11.18
CA ASP A 129 -21.30 2.68 -12.56
C ASP A 129 -20.74 1.26 -12.71
N ARG A 130 -19.64 0.95 -12.01
CA ARG A 130 -19.06 -0.39 -12.01
C ARG A 130 -19.95 -1.42 -11.30
N ILE A 131 -20.57 -1.05 -10.18
CA ILE A 131 -21.58 -1.88 -9.51
C ILE A 131 -22.78 -2.12 -10.45
N LYS A 132 -23.26 -1.08 -11.13
CA LYS A 132 -24.34 -1.13 -12.13
C LYS A 132 -23.99 -1.98 -13.34
N LEU A 133 -22.75 -1.98 -13.78
CA LEU A 133 -22.30 -2.85 -14.85
C LEU A 133 -22.32 -4.32 -14.39
N LEU A 134 -21.80 -4.62 -13.20
CA LEU A 134 -21.73 -5.98 -12.66
C LEU A 134 -23.10 -6.57 -12.33
N SER A 135 -24.07 -5.75 -11.92
CA SER A 135 -25.44 -6.21 -11.65
C SER A 135 -26.11 -6.77 -12.91
N LYS A 136 -25.88 -6.15 -14.08
CA LYS A 136 -26.38 -6.65 -15.38
C LYS A 136 -25.87 -8.06 -15.70
N PHE A 137 -24.61 -8.35 -15.39
CA PHE A 137 -24.02 -9.68 -15.64
C PHE A 137 -24.43 -10.72 -14.59
N THR A 138 -24.53 -10.29 -13.33
CA THR A 138 -24.84 -11.20 -12.22
C THR A 138 -26.34 -11.42 -12.01
N LYS A 139 -27.20 -10.66 -12.69
CA LYS A 139 -28.66 -10.66 -12.53
C LYS A 139 -29.09 -10.40 -11.08
N VAL A 140 -28.27 -9.68 -10.34
CA VAL A 140 -28.61 -9.24 -8.98
C VAL A 140 -29.26 -7.89 -9.10
N ASP A 141 -30.44 -7.75 -8.50
CA ASP A 141 -31.07 -6.45 -8.42
C ASP A 141 -30.28 -5.56 -7.46
N ILE A 142 -29.88 -4.40 -7.98
CA ILE A 142 -29.19 -3.35 -7.23
C ILE A 142 -30.02 -2.06 -7.20
N SER A 143 -31.29 -2.11 -7.64
CA SER A 143 -32.22 -1.00 -7.53
C SER A 143 -32.33 -0.43 -6.10
N PRO A 144 -32.08 -1.19 -5.00
CA PRO A 144 -32.00 -0.58 -3.67
C PRO A 144 -30.91 0.49 -3.52
N LEU A 145 -29.81 0.43 -4.30
CA LEU A 145 -28.78 1.48 -4.30
C LEU A 145 -29.28 2.79 -4.91
N ASP A 146 -30.24 2.75 -5.84
CA ASP A 146 -30.82 3.95 -6.44
C ASP A 146 -31.75 4.71 -5.47
N GLN A 147 -32.12 4.09 -4.34
CA GLN A 147 -33.00 4.67 -3.32
C GLN A 147 -32.26 5.46 -2.24
N ILE A 148 -30.93 5.46 -2.27
CA ILE A 148 -30.09 6.09 -1.25
C ILE A 148 -29.01 6.95 -1.90
N ASP A 149 -28.53 7.94 -1.15
CA ASP A 149 -27.29 8.63 -1.48
C ASP A 149 -26.14 7.86 -0.82
N LEU A 150 -25.39 7.09 -1.63
CA LEU A 150 -24.29 6.26 -1.13
C LEU A 150 -23.17 7.11 -0.49
N TYR A 151 -22.91 8.32 -1.00
CA TYR A 151 -21.91 9.21 -0.43
C TYR A 151 -22.34 9.66 0.97
N LEU A 152 -23.59 10.13 1.10
CA LEU A 152 -24.15 10.52 2.39
C LEU A 152 -24.15 9.35 3.38
N TYR A 153 -24.56 8.15 2.93
CA TYR A 153 -24.56 6.95 3.78
C TYR A 153 -23.16 6.56 4.23
N TYR A 154 -22.14 6.74 3.37
CA TYR A 154 -20.75 6.53 3.73
C TYR A 154 -20.28 7.56 4.77
N CYS A 155 -20.58 8.84 4.57
CA CYS A 155 -20.26 9.91 5.53
C CYS A 155 -20.94 9.73 6.90
N GLU A 156 -22.19 9.27 6.91
CA GLU A 156 -22.97 8.98 8.13
C GLU A 156 -22.60 7.65 8.80
N LYS A 157 -21.59 6.93 8.26
CA LYS A 157 -21.17 5.59 8.71
C LYS A 157 -22.32 4.57 8.69
N LYS A 158 -23.25 4.70 7.75
CA LYS A 158 -24.29 3.71 7.41
C LYS A 158 -23.81 2.68 6.38
N ALA A 159 -22.81 3.07 5.58
CA ALA A 159 -22.11 2.21 4.64
C ALA A 159 -20.61 2.13 4.95
N HIS A 160 -19.97 1.05 4.53
CA HIS A 160 -18.53 0.86 4.57
C HIS A 160 -18.07 0.12 3.31
N GLY A 161 -16.83 0.34 2.91
CA GLY A 161 -16.22 -0.36 1.79
C GLY A 161 -14.99 0.35 1.28
N HIS A 162 -14.35 -0.28 0.30
CA HIS A 162 -13.15 0.18 -0.36
C HIS A 162 -13.22 -0.12 -1.86
N LYS A 163 -12.44 0.65 -2.62
CA LYS A 163 -12.13 0.38 -4.02
C LYS A 163 -10.63 0.22 -4.18
N LEU A 164 -10.22 -0.70 -5.04
CA LEU A 164 -8.82 -0.88 -5.42
C LEU A 164 -8.62 -0.30 -6.81
N ILE A 165 -7.64 0.58 -6.94
CA ILE A 165 -7.35 1.29 -8.19
C ILE A 165 -5.98 0.83 -8.72
N ASN A 166 -5.88 0.46 -9.99
CA ASN A 166 -4.61 0.09 -10.61
C ASN A 166 -3.70 1.32 -10.86
N THR A 167 -2.54 1.10 -11.47
CA THR A 167 -1.61 2.19 -11.84
C THR A 167 -2.17 3.17 -12.87
N ASP A 168 -3.16 2.76 -13.65
CA ASP A 168 -3.76 3.53 -14.73
C ASP A 168 -4.95 4.38 -14.24
N GLY A 169 -5.36 4.19 -12.98
CA GLY A 169 -6.50 4.91 -12.39
C GLY A 169 -7.83 4.14 -12.48
N ASP A 170 -7.83 2.91 -13.01
CA ASP A 170 -9.04 2.10 -13.13
C ASP A 170 -9.35 1.35 -11.82
N ILE A 171 -10.64 1.31 -11.45
CA ILE A 171 -11.10 0.52 -10.31
C ILE A 171 -11.04 -0.96 -10.68
N VAL A 172 -10.08 -1.74 -10.18
CA VAL A 172 -9.94 -3.17 -10.48
C VAL A 172 -10.67 -4.09 -9.48
N SER A 173 -11.25 -3.50 -8.44
CA SER A 173 -11.93 -4.23 -7.35
C SER A 173 -12.74 -3.28 -6.48
N HIS A 174 -13.81 -3.76 -5.87
CA HIS A 174 -14.56 -3.01 -4.85
C HIS A 174 -15.28 -3.93 -3.87
N ASN A 175 -15.57 -3.44 -2.67
CA ASN A 175 -16.54 -4.00 -1.75
C ASN A 175 -17.43 -2.89 -1.19
N VAL A 176 -18.72 -3.19 -0.98
CA VAL A 176 -19.70 -2.29 -0.37
C VAL A 176 -20.52 -3.10 0.61
N GLY A 177 -20.63 -2.61 1.84
CA GLY A 177 -21.53 -3.14 2.84
C GLY A 177 -22.24 -2.05 3.62
N PHE A 178 -23.33 -2.47 4.26
CA PHE A 178 -24.22 -1.62 5.05
C PHE A 178 -24.42 -2.21 6.43
N PHE A 179 -24.74 -1.36 7.39
CA PHE A 179 -24.99 -1.78 8.77
C PHE A 179 -26.49 -1.83 9.02
N PHE A 180 -26.96 -2.91 9.63
CA PHE A 180 -28.36 -3.08 10.02
C PHE A 180 -28.43 -3.44 11.50
N GLU A 181 -29.44 -2.97 12.20
CA GLU A 181 -29.72 -3.49 13.55
C GLU A 181 -30.12 -4.96 13.45
N ASP A 182 -29.64 -5.82 14.34
CA ASP A 182 -29.81 -7.27 14.20
C ASP A 182 -31.29 -7.68 14.01
N HIS A 183 -32.20 -7.10 14.78
CA HIS A 183 -33.63 -7.40 14.66
C HIS A 183 -34.24 -6.92 13.33
N GLN A 184 -33.75 -5.81 12.77
CA GLN A 184 -34.16 -5.31 11.46
C GLN A 184 -33.61 -6.19 10.34
N PHE A 185 -32.36 -6.66 10.48
CA PHE A 185 -31.76 -7.57 9.53
C PHE A 185 -32.52 -8.89 9.45
N GLU A 186 -33.01 -9.42 10.58
CA GLU A 186 -33.82 -10.65 10.59
C GLU A 186 -35.11 -10.54 9.76
N LEU A 187 -35.69 -9.34 9.60
CA LEU A 187 -36.86 -9.10 8.74
C LEU A 187 -36.55 -9.38 7.26
N LEU A 188 -35.28 -9.26 6.84
CA LEU A 188 -34.87 -9.56 5.47
C LEU A 188 -35.07 -11.03 5.10
N LYS A 189 -35.26 -11.95 6.07
CA LYS A 189 -35.63 -13.34 5.77
C LYS A 189 -36.91 -13.42 4.96
N THR A 190 -37.88 -12.55 5.26
CA THR A 190 -39.21 -12.55 4.64
C THR A 190 -39.45 -11.35 3.74
N GLN A 191 -38.65 -10.28 3.85
CA GLN A 191 -38.83 -9.04 3.09
C GLN A 191 -37.73 -8.83 2.02
N GLU A 192 -38.01 -7.97 1.04
CA GLU A 192 -37.00 -7.50 0.10
C GLU A 192 -35.96 -6.60 0.79
N LEU A 193 -34.81 -6.44 0.15
CA LEU A 193 -33.73 -5.64 0.69
C LEU A 193 -34.03 -4.15 0.55
N ASP A 194 -34.20 -3.48 1.68
CA ASP A 194 -34.32 -2.03 1.75
C ASP A 194 -33.11 -1.40 2.43
N LEU A 195 -32.26 -0.74 1.64
CA LEU A 195 -31.05 -0.08 2.16
C LEU A 195 -31.36 1.13 3.04
N ARG A 196 -32.57 1.69 2.98
CA ARG A 196 -32.98 2.81 3.84
C ARG A 196 -33.10 2.41 5.30
N MET A 197 -33.15 1.10 5.58
CA MET A 197 -33.09 0.54 6.92
C MET A 197 -31.68 0.52 7.50
N ALA A 198 -30.65 0.91 6.73
CA ALA A 198 -29.29 0.92 7.23
C ALA A 198 -29.14 1.93 8.39
N CYS A 199 -28.54 1.47 9.48
CA CYS A 199 -28.28 2.27 10.66
C CYS A 199 -26.82 2.74 10.69
N SER A 200 -26.53 3.79 11.47
CA SER A 200 -25.14 4.21 11.65
C SER A 200 -24.40 3.20 12.53
N LEU A 201 -23.14 2.92 12.19
CA LEU A 201 -22.21 2.12 13.00
C LEU A 201 -22.12 2.61 14.46
N ASN A 202 -22.34 3.91 14.67
CA ASN A 202 -22.31 4.57 15.98
C ASN A 202 -23.61 4.43 16.79
N SER A 203 -24.62 3.68 16.32
CA SER A 203 -25.94 3.60 16.96
C SER A 203 -25.95 2.98 18.37
N GLY A 204 -24.83 2.43 18.85
CA GLY A 204 -24.71 1.76 20.15
C GLY A 204 -25.44 0.43 20.25
N LYS A 205 -26.14 0.01 19.19
CA LYS A 205 -26.95 -1.20 19.12
C LYS A 205 -26.16 -2.40 18.60
N SER A 206 -26.78 -3.57 18.68
CA SER A 206 -26.28 -4.80 18.05
C SER A 206 -26.46 -4.74 16.54
N ILE A 207 -25.37 -4.86 15.79
CA ILE A 207 -25.33 -4.60 14.35
C ILE A 207 -24.91 -5.86 13.58
N ASN A 208 -25.57 -6.09 12.45
CA ASN A 208 -25.12 -6.95 11.38
C ASN A 208 -24.44 -6.10 10.29
N TYR A 209 -23.17 -6.39 9.99
CA TYR A 209 -22.51 -5.81 8.82
C TYR A 209 -22.80 -6.70 7.61
N PHE A 210 -23.50 -6.15 6.62
CA PHE A 210 -23.89 -6.86 5.42
C PHE A 210 -23.15 -6.35 4.18
N ASN A 211 -22.17 -7.12 3.71
CA ASN A 211 -21.46 -6.87 2.45
C ASN A 211 -22.35 -7.32 1.27
N ILE A 212 -22.96 -6.35 0.60
CA ILE A 212 -23.96 -6.56 -0.46
C ILE A 212 -23.33 -6.73 -1.85
N SER A 213 -22.15 -6.13 -2.06
CA SER A 213 -21.50 -6.17 -3.35
C SER A 213 -20.00 -6.20 -3.19
N SER A 214 -19.39 -7.29 -3.63
CA SER A 214 -17.94 -7.41 -3.79
C SER A 214 -17.59 -7.87 -5.21
N HIS A 215 -16.47 -7.35 -5.71
CA HIS A 215 -15.86 -7.78 -6.97
C HIS A 215 -14.36 -7.68 -6.87
N SER A 216 -13.65 -8.66 -7.44
CA SER A 216 -12.19 -8.73 -7.38
C SER A 216 -11.62 -9.42 -8.61
N GLU A 217 -10.82 -8.71 -9.40
CA GLU A 217 -10.16 -9.28 -10.59
C GLU A 217 -9.09 -10.34 -10.27
N THR A 218 -8.42 -10.24 -9.12
CA THR A 218 -7.30 -11.13 -8.76
C THR A 218 -7.45 -11.69 -7.35
N LYS A 219 -6.69 -12.74 -7.03
CA LYS A 219 -6.63 -13.30 -5.67
C LYS A 219 -6.17 -12.27 -4.63
N ASP A 220 -5.24 -11.39 -5.00
CA ASP A 220 -4.71 -10.38 -4.08
C ASP A 220 -5.80 -9.33 -3.76
N HIS A 221 -6.68 -9.01 -4.73
CA HIS A 221 -7.84 -8.15 -4.50
C HIS A 221 -8.85 -8.77 -3.52
N VAL A 222 -9.10 -10.08 -3.63
CA VAL A 222 -9.99 -10.81 -2.71
C VAL A 222 -9.44 -10.76 -1.28
N ILE A 223 -8.13 -11.01 -1.14
CA ILE A 223 -7.46 -11.01 0.15
C ILE A 223 -7.54 -9.62 0.80
N GLU A 224 -7.30 -8.56 0.04
CA GLU A 224 -7.40 -7.18 0.54
C GLU A 224 -8.79 -6.88 1.12
N HIS A 225 -9.86 -7.30 0.43
CA HIS A 225 -11.23 -7.12 0.92
C HIS A 225 -11.52 -7.94 2.17
N ILE A 226 -11.04 -9.19 2.23
CA ILE A 226 -11.20 -10.02 3.43
C ILE A 226 -10.48 -9.39 4.62
N VAL A 227 -9.24 -8.90 4.44
CA VAL A 227 -8.46 -8.24 5.49
C VAL A 227 -9.14 -6.94 5.94
N SER A 228 -9.67 -6.15 5.01
CA SER A 228 -10.47 -4.97 5.31
C SER A 228 -11.70 -5.31 6.17
N ASP A 229 -12.48 -6.31 5.77
CA ASP A 229 -13.68 -6.71 6.52
C ASP A 229 -13.28 -7.24 7.92
N ILE A 230 -12.17 -7.98 8.05
CA ILE A 230 -11.62 -8.40 9.34
C ILE A 230 -11.27 -7.20 10.22
N GLN A 231 -10.61 -6.17 9.68
CA GLN A 231 -10.25 -4.95 10.43
C GLN A 231 -11.51 -4.24 10.95
N LEU A 232 -12.51 -4.04 10.07
CA LEU A 232 -13.78 -3.44 10.45
C LEU A 232 -14.44 -4.22 11.60
N LEU A 233 -14.57 -5.53 11.45
CA LEU A 233 -15.17 -6.39 12.46
C LEU A 233 -14.40 -6.33 13.79
N SER A 234 -13.07 -6.36 13.73
CA SER A 234 -12.19 -6.40 14.90
C SER A 234 -12.23 -5.10 15.72
N GLN A 235 -12.35 -3.95 15.05
CA GLN A 235 -12.33 -2.63 15.67
C GLN A 235 -13.69 -2.19 16.23
N ASN A 236 -14.77 -2.88 15.88
CA ASN A 236 -16.14 -2.45 16.21
C ASN A 236 -16.86 -3.45 17.12
N LYS A 237 -17.01 -3.09 18.40
CA LYS A 237 -17.68 -3.93 19.41
C LYS A 237 -19.18 -4.18 19.16
N ASN A 238 -19.83 -3.22 18.48
CA ASN A 238 -21.26 -3.22 18.19
C ASN A 238 -21.64 -4.22 17.09
N ILE A 239 -20.72 -4.51 16.15
CA ILE A 239 -20.96 -5.52 15.12
C ILE A 239 -20.90 -6.89 15.79
N LYS A 240 -21.98 -7.67 15.65
CA LYS A 240 -22.11 -9.03 16.18
C LYS A 240 -22.15 -10.09 15.09
N LYS A 241 -22.71 -9.76 13.94
CA LYS A 241 -22.82 -10.68 12.79
C LYS A 241 -22.18 -10.07 11.55
N TYR A 242 -21.64 -10.95 10.71
CA TYR A 242 -21.13 -10.61 9.38
C TYR A 242 -21.93 -11.38 8.34
N SER A 243 -22.53 -10.66 7.40
CA SER A 243 -23.31 -11.23 6.31
C SER A 243 -22.72 -10.84 4.95
N VAL A 244 -22.83 -11.75 3.98
CA VAL A 244 -22.30 -11.54 2.62
C VAL A 244 -23.33 -11.99 1.59
N LEU A 245 -23.57 -11.15 0.58
CA LEU A 245 -24.35 -11.53 -0.60
C LEU A 245 -23.44 -12.23 -1.60
N VAL A 246 -23.77 -13.49 -1.90
CA VAL A 246 -22.96 -14.39 -2.71
C VAL A 246 -23.67 -14.73 -4.01
N LYS A 247 -22.92 -14.61 -5.11
CA LYS A 247 -23.40 -14.83 -6.49
C LYS A 247 -22.69 -15.97 -7.21
N ASP A 248 -21.55 -16.39 -6.66
CA ASP A 248 -20.64 -17.41 -7.19
C ASP A 248 -20.69 -18.67 -6.31
N PRO A 249 -20.99 -19.86 -6.89
CA PRO A 249 -20.92 -21.14 -6.18
C PRO A 249 -19.58 -21.41 -5.49
N ASN A 250 -18.45 -20.98 -6.06
CA ASN A 250 -17.14 -21.19 -5.46
C ASN A 250 -16.98 -20.35 -4.18
N MET A 251 -17.43 -19.10 -4.22
CA MET A 251 -17.48 -18.24 -3.03
C MET A 251 -18.44 -18.80 -1.98
N MET A 252 -19.59 -19.34 -2.39
CA MET A 252 -20.52 -19.99 -1.47
C MET A 252 -19.89 -21.22 -0.79
N LYS A 253 -19.14 -22.04 -1.53
CA LYS A 253 -18.39 -23.19 -1.01
C LYS A 253 -17.31 -22.74 -0.02
N LEU A 254 -16.57 -21.67 -0.33
CA LEU A 254 -15.57 -21.10 0.57
C LEU A 254 -16.21 -20.62 1.87
N LEU A 255 -17.21 -19.74 1.80
CA LEU A 255 -17.82 -19.15 2.99
C LEU A 255 -18.50 -20.20 3.87
N LYS A 256 -19.16 -21.20 3.28
CA LYS A 256 -19.64 -22.37 4.05
C LYS A 256 -18.51 -23.12 4.74
N GLY A 257 -17.37 -23.32 4.06
CA GLY A 257 -16.17 -23.90 4.66
C GLY A 257 -15.55 -23.05 5.78
N LEU A 258 -15.81 -21.74 5.80
CA LEU A 258 -15.45 -20.83 6.88
C LEU A 258 -16.47 -20.82 8.03
N GLY A 259 -17.57 -21.57 7.92
CA GLY A 259 -18.61 -21.67 8.95
C GLY A 259 -19.82 -20.76 8.73
N PHE A 260 -19.93 -20.09 7.56
CA PHE A 260 -21.13 -19.31 7.27
C PHE A 260 -22.33 -20.20 7.01
N GLU A 261 -23.48 -19.77 7.51
CA GLU A 261 -24.78 -20.39 7.29
C GLU A 261 -25.60 -19.65 6.24
N VAL A 262 -26.49 -20.36 5.56
CA VAL A 262 -27.39 -19.72 4.59
C VAL A 262 -28.48 -18.97 5.35
N PHE A 263 -28.49 -17.65 5.24
CA PHE A 263 -29.51 -16.79 5.81
C PHE A 263 -30.75 -16.72 4.92
N LYS A 264 -30.57 -16.50 3.61
CA LYS A 264 -31.66 -16.36 2.63
C LYS A 264 -31.19 -16.70 1.22
N PHE A 265 -32.05 -17.31 0.41
CA PHE A 265 -31.88 -17.35 -1.05
C PHE A 265 -32.68 -16.23 -1.70
N SER A 266 -32.25 -15.77 -2.87
CA SER A 266 -33.12 -14.96 -3.74
C SER A 266 -34.40 -15.72 -4.09
N GLU A 267 -35.36 -15.06 -4.74
CA GLU A 267 -36.46 -15.80 -5.34
C GLU A 267 -35.95 -16.82 -6.38
N PRO A 268 -36.61 -17.99 -6.51
CA PRO A 268 -36.26 -18.97 -7.52
C PRO A 268 -36.43 -18.39 -8.93
N SER A 269 -35.40 -18.52 -9.77
CA SER A 269 -35.48 -18.14 -11.17
C SER A 269 -35.92 -19.32 -12.03
N ALA A 270 -36.84 -19.06 -12.96
CA ALA A 270 -37.19 -20.01 -14.02
C ALA A 270 -36.04 -20.22 -15.04
N LYS A 271 -35.07 -19.31 -15.08
CA LYS A 271 -33.88 -19.41 -15.95
C LYS A 271 -32.72 -19.99 -15.15
N LYS A 272 -31.82 -20.72 -15.83
CA LYS A 272 -30.59 -21.22 -15.22
C LYS A 272 -29.77 -20.05 -14.66
N CYS A 273 -29.54 -20.05 -13.35
CA CYS A 273 -28.70 -19.10 -12.63
C CYS A 273 -27.46 -19.82 -12.06
N ASN A 274 -26.54 -19.05 -11.49
CA ASN A 274 -25.25 -19.56 -11.03
C ASN A 274 -25.39 -20.51 -9.83
N ILE A 275 -26.33 -20.25 -8.92
CA ILE A 275 -26.51 -21.06 -7.71
C ILE A 275 -27.67 -22.03 -7.94
N THR A 276 -27.42 -23.32 -7.68
CA THR A 276 -28.45 -24.37 -7.73
C THR A 276 -28.55 -25.05 -6.37
N PHE A 277 -29.76 -25.11 -5.82
CA PHE A 277 -30.02 -25.76 -4.54
C PHE A 277 -31.40 -26.44 -4.57
N LYS A 278 -31.44 -27.75 -4.26
CA LYS A 278 -32.66 -28.59 -4.31
C LYS A 278 -33.43 -28.41 -5.63
N ASP A 279 -32.73 -28.55 -6.76
CA ASP A 279 -33.25 -28.45 -8.13
C ASP A 279 -33.88 -27.10 -8.51
N LYS A 280 -33.69 -26.06 -7.69
CA LYS A 280 -34.08 -24.69 -7.99
C LYS A 280 -32.84 -23.83 -8.25
N HIS A 281 -33.00 -22.84 -9.14
CA HIS A 281 -31.96 -21.91 -9.51
C HIS A 281 -32.16 -20.56 -8.81
N TYR A 282 -31.07 -19.99 -8.29
CA TYR A 282 -31.08 -18.73 -7.55
C TYR A 282 -30.02 -17.79 -8.10
N SER A 283 -30.34 -16.49 -8.16
CA SER A 283 -29.42 -15.46 -8.64
C SER A 283 -28.34 -15.15 -7.60
N TYR A 284 -28.70 -15.18 -6.32
CA TYR A 284 -27.78 -15.00 -5.20
C TYR A 284 -28.30 -15.69 -3.93
N CYS A 285 -27.44 -15.81 -2.92
CA CYS A 285 -27.83 -16.12 -1.55
C CYS A 285 -27.13 -15.16 -0.58
N ILE A 286 -27.70 -14.98 0.60
CA ILE A 286 -27.08 -14.27 1.72
C ILE A 286 -26.58 -15.33 2.69
N LEU A 287 -25.30 -15.24 3.02
CA LEU A 287 -24.65 -16.07 4.03
C LEU A 287 -24.37 -15.21 5.26
N THR A 288 -24.49 -15.76 6.48
CA THR A 288 -24.22 -15.05 7.73
C THR A 288 -23.35 -15.90 8.66
N ILE A 289 -22.56 -15.25 9.51
CA ILE A 289 -21.77 -15.87 10.57
C ILE A 289 -21.71 -14.95 11.80
N ASP A 290 -21.53 -15.52 12.99
CA ASP A 290 -21.15 -14.74 14.17
C ASP A 290 -19.75 -14.14 14.00
N LYS A 291 -19.55 -12.92 14.48
CA LYS A 291 -18.28 -12.21 14.34
C LYS A 291 -17.13 -12.98 14.97
N ILE A 292 -17.30 -13.50 16.17
CA ILE A 292 -16.21 -14.18 16.89
C ILE A 292 -15.94 -15.53 16.23
N ASP A 293 -16.95 -16.25 15.76
CA ASP A 293 -16.75 -17.47 14.97
C ASP A 293 -15.92 -17.20 13.70
N TYR A 294 -16.22 -16.10 13.00
CA TYR A 294 -15.46 -15.70 11.83
C TYR A 294 -14.00 -15.34 12.17
N LEU A 295 -13.78 -14.47 13.16
CA LEU A 295 -12.45 -13.98 13.54
C LEU A 295 -11.57 -15.07 14.15
N THR A 296 -12.17 -16.12 14.74
CA THR A 296 -11.46 -17.25 15.34
C THR A 296 -11.27 -18.42 14.37
N ASN A 297 -11.85 -18.33 13.17
CA ASN A 297 -11.65 -19.34 12.13
C ASN A 297 -10.16 -19.39 11.75
N ARG A 298 -9.57 -20.59 11.76
CA ARG A 298 -8.14 -20.79 11.47
C ARG A 298 -7.71 -20.19 10.12
N ASN A 299 -8.54 -20.33 9.08
CA ASN A 299 -8.26 -19.84 7.73
C ASN A 299 -8.30 -18.30 7.69
N VAL A 300 -9.17 -17.68 8.49
CA VAL A 300 -9.27 -16.23 8.60
C VAL A 300 -8.07 -15.69 9.38
N MET A 301 -7.70 -16.33 10.49
CA MET A 301 -6.53 -15.96 11.30
C MET A 301 -5.21 -16.07 10.53
N SER A 302 -5.07 -17.04 9.62
CA SER A 302 -3.84 -17.18 8.82
C SER A 302 -3.63 -16.02 7.84
N LEU A 303 -4.69 -15.36 7.39
CA LEU A 303 -4.59 -14.15 6.55
C LEU A 303 -4.02 -12.94 7.29
N ILE A 304 -4.26 -12.86 8.60
CA ILE A 304 -3.82 -11.74 9.46
C ILE A 304 -2.35 -11.89 9.86
N LYS A 305 -1.90 -13.12 10.14
CA LYS A 305 -0.53 -13.40 10.63
C LYS A 305 0.53 -13.33 9.55
N ASP A 306 0.19 -13.77 8.34
CA ASP A 306 1.13 -13.73 7.23
C ASP A 306 1.36 -12.32 6.70
N GLU A 307 0.68 -11.30 7.25
CA GLU A 307 0.56 -9.97 6.67
C GLU A 307 0.50 -10.11 5.14
N TYR A 308 -0.68 -10.43 4.61
CA TYR A 308 -0.99 -10.09 3.22
C TYR A 308 -1.07 -8.57 3.01
N SER A 309 -0.21 -7.82 3.71
CA SER A 309 0.22 -6.52 3.32
C SER A 309 0.59 -6.58 1.84
N THR A 310 0.14 -5.56 1.11
CA THR A 310 0.68 -5.21 -0.20
C THR A 310 2.22 -5.09 -0.16
N MET A 311 2.81 -4.95 1.03
CA MET A 311 4.25 -5.10 1.30
C MET A 311 4.65 -6.58 1.45
N MET A 312 5.53 -7.06 0.59
CA MET A 312 6.12 -8.38 0.77
C MET A 312 7.43 -8.29 1.54
N LYS A 313 7.48 -8.91 2.73
CA LYS A 313 8.70 -9.06 3.52
C LYS A 313 9.75 -9.86 2.73
N PHE A 314 11.01 -9.50 2.88
CA PHE A 314 12.15 -10.13 2.21
C PHE A 314 12.10 -11.69 2.17
N PRO A 315 11.81 -12.41 3.26
CA PRO A 315 11.74 -13.88 3.25
C PRO A 315 10.73 -14.46 2.25
N LYS A 316 9.58 -13.79 2.09
CA LYS A 316 8.51 -14.22 1.19
C LYS A 316 8.92 -14.02 -0.27
N LEU A 317 9.46 -12.84 -0.60
CA LEU A 317 9.94 -12.54 -1.94
C LEU A 317 11.08 -13.47 -2.36
N LEU A 318 12.03 -13.72 -1.47
CA LEU A 318 13.13 -14.63 -1.73
C LEU A 318 12.63 -16.04 -2.08
N ARG A 319 11.66 -16.54 -1.29
CA ARG A 319 11.03 -17.85 -1.51
C ARG A 319 10.24 -17.90 -2.81
N GLU A 320 9.52 -16.83 -3.14
CA GLU A 320 8.76 -16.73 -4.39
C GLU A 320 9.66 -16.66 -5.61
N ALA A 321 10.75 -15.88 -5.56
CA ALA A 321 11.77 -15.83 -6.61
C ALA A 321 12.38 -17.21 -6.87
N ARG A 322 12.79 -17.91 -5.80
CA ARG A 322 13.31 -19.28 -5.92
C ARG A 322 12.31 -20.22 -6.58
N LYS A 323 11.05 -20.19 -6.13
CA LYS A 323 9.98 -21.03 -6.70
C LYS A 323 9.70 -20.71 -8.16
N LYS A 324 9.74 -19.43 -8.54
CA LYS A 324 9.58 -18.97 -9.93
C LYS A 324 10.71 -19.49 -10.82
N LEU A 325 11.93 -19.54 -10.30
CA LEU A 325 13.09 -20.15 -10.96
C LEU A 325 13.07 -21.69 -10.93
N LYS A 326 12.13 -22.31 -10.20
CA LYS A 326 12.00 -23.76 -10.01
C LYS A 326 13.23 -24.42 -9.39
N LEU A 327 13.93 -23.70 -8.50
CA LEU A 327 15.17 -24.19 -7.87
C LEU A 327 14.92 -24.77 -6.47
N THR A 328 15.69 -25.80 -6.12
CA THR A 328 15.80 -26.26 -4.73
C THR A 328 16.56 -25.22 -3.89
N GLN A 329 16.52 -25.30 -2.56
CA GLN A 329 17.29 -24.37 -1.73
C GLN A 329 18.81 -24.50 -1.98
N LYS A 330 19.29 -25.71 -2.30
CA LYS A 330 20.70 -25.97 -2.61
C LYS A 330 21.10 -25.32 -3.93
N ASP A 331 20.32 -25.56 -4.99
CA ASP A 331 20.60 -25.00 -6.32
C ASP A 331 20.43 -23.48 -6.33
N PHE A 332 19.51 -22.96 -5.52
CA PHE A 332 19.31 -21.52 -5.37
C PHE A 332 20.46 -20.84 -4.64
N ALA A 333 21.06 -21.47 -3.63
CA ALA A 333 22.27 -20.96 -2.99
C ALA A 333 23.43 -20.87 -4.01
N ALA A 334 23.65 -21.93 -4.80
CA ALA A 334 24.65 -21.93 -5.87
C ALA A 334 24.36 -20.84 -6.93
N TYR A 335 23.10 -20.69 -7.32
CA TYR A 335 22.68 -19.63 -8.25
C TYR A 335 22.98 -18.23 -7.70
N ILE A 336 22.65 -17.98 -6.42
CA ILE A 336 22.90 -16.70 -5.76
C ILE A 336 24.38 -16.35 -5.69
N ASN A 337 25.25 -17.34 -5.45
CA ASN A 337 26.71 -17.13 -5.40
C ASN A 337 27.29 -16.63 -6.73
N HIS A 338 26.57 -16.81 -7.85
CA HIS A 338 26.97 -16.33 -9.17
C HIS A 338 26.35 -14.98 -9.57
N LEU A 339 25.46 -14.41 -8.76
CA LEU A 339 24.78 -13.15 -9.10
C LEU A 339 25.65 -11.92 -8.84
N ASP A 340 26.42 -11.93 -7.76
CA ASP A 340 27.28 -10.82 -7.33
C ASP A 340 28.31 -11.33 -6.31
N ASP A 341 29.50 -10.74 -6.29
CA ASP A 341 30.61 -11.13 -5.40
C ASP A 341 30.23 -11.05 -3.91
N GLU A 342 29.32 -10.15 -3.55
CA GLU A 342 28.75 -9.99 -2.20
C GLU A 342 28.07 -11.28 -1.68
N PHE A 343 27.67 -12.18 -2.58
CA PHE A 343 26.99 -13.42 -2.25
C PHE A 343 27.86 -14.67 -2.30
N SER A 344 29.15 -14.57 -2.62
CA SER A 344 30.06 -15.71 -2.85
C SER A 344 30.12 -16.80 -1.76
N SER A 345 29.59 -16.54 -0.56
CA SER A 345 29.57 -17.46 0.59
C SER A 345 28.16 -17.90 1.03
N VAL A 346 27.11 -17.63 0.25
CA VAL A 346 25.75 -18.02 0.63
C VAL A 346 25.57 -19.53 0.45
N ASP A 347 25.26 -20.21 1.55
CA ASP A 347 25.00 -21.65 1.56
C ASP A 347 23.51 -21.98 1.72
N VAL A 348 23.17 -23.27 1.57
CA VAL A 348 21.80 -23.76 1.69
C VAL A 348 21.19 -23.48 3.07
N VAL A 349 22.02 -23.47 4.13
CA VAL A 349 21.58 -23.19 5.50
C VAL A 349 21.20 -21.72 5.65
N THR A 350 21.96 -20.82 5.03
CA THR A 350 21.71 -19.38 5.00
C THR A 350 20.42 -19.09 4.26
N ILE A 351 20.21 -19.67 3.07
CA ILE A 351 18.93 -19.58 2.34
C ILE A 351 17.76 -20.08 3.20
N ASN A 352 17.92 -21.22 3.87
CA ASN A 352 16.89 -21.75 4.74
C ASN A 352 16.57 -20.80 5.91
N ARG A 353 17.59 -20.20 6.52
CA ARG A 353 17.43 -19.22 7.61
C ARG A 353 16.74 -17.95 7.13
N TRP A 354 17.11 -17.43 5.96
CA TRP A 354 16.51 -16.25 5.35
C TRP A 354 15.04 -16.50 4.97
N GLU A 355 14.74 -17.60 4.26
CA GLU A 355 13.37 -17.91 3.84
C GLU A 355 12.42 -18.19 5.01
N ASN A 356 12.94 -18.60 6.16
CA ASN A 356 12.15 -18.91 7.37
C ASN A 356 12.24 -17.81 8.44
N SER A 357 12.76 -16.63 8.10
CA SER A 357 12.89 -15.49 9.03
C SER A 357 13.68 -15.81 10.31
N LYS A 358 14.61 -16.77 10.27
CA LYS A 358 15.46 -17.14 11.42
C LYS A 358 16.63 -16.17 11.61
N VAL A 359 17.14 -15.62 10.51
CA VAL A 359 18.22 -14.63 10.47
C VAL A 359 17.90 -13.62 9.38
N LYS A 360 18.12 -12.33 9.63
CA LYS A 360 17.89 -11.23 8.68
C LYS A 360 19.25 -10.77 8.12
N PRO A 361 19.45 -10.73 6.79
CA PRO A 361 20.61 -10.05 6.22
C PRO A 361 20.50 -8.53 6.42
N SER A 362 21.58 -7.77 6.21
CA SER A 362 21.51 -6.30 6.22
C SER A 362 20.55 -5.79 5.14
N ASN A 363 19.97 -4.59 5.34
CA ASN A 363 19.05 -3.99 4.36
C ASN A 363 19.72 -3.86 2.98
N TYR A 364 21.01 -3.49 2.95
CA TYR A 364 21.82 -3.47 1.72
C TYR A 364 21.86 -4.83 1.04
N LYS A 365 22.25 -5.89 1.76
CA LYS A 365 22.40 -7.24 1.20
C LYS A 365 21.06 -7.82 0.75
N ALA A 366 19.99 -7.54 1.50
CA ALA A 366 18.62 -7.91 1.13
C ALA A 366 18.18 -7.25 -0.17
N LEU A 367 18.32 -5.92 -0.28
CA LEU A 367 17.92 -5.16 -1.45
C LEU A 367 18.75 -5.52 -2.69
N LYS A 368 20.07 -5.68 -2.52
CA LYS A 368 20.98 -6.10 -3.60
C LYS A 368 20.54 -7.43 -4.19
N LEU A 369 20.22 -8.41 -3.33
CA LEU A 369 19.79 -9.72 -3.76
C LEU A 369 18.47 -9.66 -4.53
N LEU A 370 17.48 -8.91 -4.01
CA LEU A 370 16.20 -8.74 -4.68
C LEU A 370 16.35 -8.02 -6.04
N ASP A 371 17.27 -7.06 -6.15
CA ASP A 371 17.56 -6.35 -7.40
C ASP A 371 18.16 -7.29 -8.46
N CYS A 372 19.15 -8.11 -8.06
CA CYS A 372 19.73 -9.15 -8.93
C CYS A 372 18.68 -10.17 -9.40
N LEU A 373 17.68 -10.45 -8.57
CA LEU A 373 16.56 -11.34 -8.91
C LEU A 373 15.47 -10.65 -9.76
N GLY A 374 15.61 -9.37 -10.08
CA GLY A 374 14.69 -8.64 -10.96
C GLY A 374 13.37 -8.26 -10.29
N LEU A 375 13.35 -8.05 -8.97
CA LEU A 375 12.13 -7.75 -8.20
C LEU A 375 11.94 -6.24 -7.95
N ASP A 376 10.68 -5.83 -7.78
CA ASP A 376 10.34 -4.47 -7.34
C ASP A 376 10.69 -4.29 -5.86
N LEU A 377 11.73 -3.49 -5.61
CA LEU A 377 12.25 -3.22 -4.27
C LEU A 377 11.29 -2.36 -3.44
N TYR A 378 10.44 -1.55 -4.09
CA TYR A 378 9.61 -0.55 -3.40
C TYR A 378 8.64 -1.20 -2.42
N THR A 379 8.13 -2.39 -2.79
CA THR A 379 7.21 -3.17 -1.95
C THR A 379 7.85 -3.71 -0.67
N THR A 380 9.19 -3.79 -0.62
CA THR A 380 9.95 -4.30 0.54
C THR A 380 10.58 -3.20 1.36
N LEU A 381 10.84 -2.02 0.77
CA LEU A 381 11.47 -0.90 1.49
C LEU A 381 10.71 -0.53 2.76
N LYS A 382 9.37 -0.53 2.70
CA LYS A 382 8.52 -0.24 3.85
C LYS A 382 8.49 -1.32 4.93
N SER A 383 9.04 -2.50 4.63
CA SER A 383 9.14 -3.61 5.59
C SER A 383 10.47 -3.64 6.34
N PHE A 384 11.42 -2.76 5.98
CA PHE A 384 12.64 -2.61 6.75
C PHE A 384 12.38 -1.69 7.94
N ASP A 385 12.72 -2.19 9.13
CA ASP A 385 12.71 -1.41 10.36
C ASP A 385 13.62 -0.18 10.17
N SER A 386 13.09 1.02 10.42
CA SER A 386 13.93 2.17 10.73
C SER A 386 14.42 1.98 12.16
N GLU A 387 15.71 1.74 12.34
CA GLU A 387 16.31 1.77 13.67
C GLU A 387 16.10 3.18 14.25
N ASP A 388 15.29 3.26 15.32
CA ASP A 388 14.98 4.43 16.14
C ASP A 388 14.30 5.68 15.52
N ASN A 389 13.44 6.32 16.32
CA ASN A 389 12.69 7.53 15.95
C ASN A 389 13.58 8.78 15.71
N GLU A 390 14.83 8.78 16.17
CA GLU A 390 15.78 9.89 15.99
C GLU A 390 16.27 10.03 14.54
N ASP A 391 16.23 8.96 13.74
CA ASP A 391 16.78 8.93 12.38
C ASP A 391 15.91 9.63 11.33
N THR A 392 14.68 10.02 11.67
CA THR A 392 13.81 10.85 10.81
C THR A 392 14.29 12.30 10.71
N ALA A 393 15.20 12.75 11.58
CA ALA A 393 15.55 14.16 11.73
C ALA A 393 16.34 14.76 10.55
N LEU A 394 17.11 13.98 9.78
CA LEU A 394 18.04 14.54 8.80
C LEU A 394 17.32 15.18 7.59
N LEU A 395 16.52 14.39 6.87
CA LEU A 395 15.75 14.88 5.71
C LEU A 395 14.66 15.88 6.13
N GLU A 396 14.07 15.68 7.32
CA GLU A 396 13.10 16.60 7.90
C GLU A 396 13.72 17.94 8.30
N GLY A 397 14.91 17.92 8.89
CA GLY A 397 15.68 19.11 9.23
C GLY A 397 16.00 19.94 8.00
N PHE A 398 16.44 19.29 6.92
CA PHE A 398 16.66 19.97 5.64
C PHE A 398 15.38 20.58 5.05
N LEU A 399 14.26 19.84 5.05
CA LEU A 399 12.98 20.39 4.58
C LEU A 399 12.51 21.56 5.44
N THR A 400 12.76 21.50 6.74
CA THR A 400 12.44 22.58 7.70
C THR A 400 13.29 23.81 7.44
N GLU A 401 14.60 23.64 7.28
CA GLU A 401 15.52 24.75 6.98
C GLU A 401 15.18 25.40 5.63
N ARG A 402 14.89 24.58 4.61
CA ARG A 402 14.57 25.06 3.27
C ARG A 402 13.25 25.82 3.20
N PHE A 403 12.18 25.30 3.81
CA PHE A 403 10.82 25.82 3.61
C PHE A 403 10.27 26.63 4.81
N PHE A 404 10.84 26.50 6.00
CA PHE A 404 10.37 27.16 7.22
C PHE A 404 11.40 28.09 7.88
N SER A 405 12.51 28.42 7.19
CA SER A 405 13.44 29.46 7.64
C SER A 405 12.76 30.83 7.79
N PHE A 406 13.34 31.69 8.64
CA PHE A 406 12.83 33.04 8.87
C PHE A 406 12.63 33.82 7.57
N GLN A 407 13.58 33.74 6.63
CA GLN A 407 13.49 34.34 5.30
C GLN A 407 12.36 33.74 4.45
N SER A 408 12.14 32.43 4.50
CA SER A 408 11.02 31.77 3.80
C SER A 408 9.67 32.25 4.33
N ARG A 409 9.55 32.38 5.66
CA ARG A 409 8.33 32.90 6.33
C ARG A 409 8.04 34.36 5.98
N ILE A 410 9.07 35.21 5.90
CA ILE A 410 8.91 36.62 5.48
C ILE A 410 8.47 36.70 3.99
N SER A 411 9.02 35.83 3.14
CA SER A 411 8.64 35.73 1.72
C SER A 411 7.21 35.18 1.51
N SER A 412 6.71 34.30 2.38
CA SER A 412 5.33 33.80 2.30
C SER A 412 4.31 34.82 2.83
N ILE A 413 4.66 35.55 3.90
CA ILE A 413 3.84 36.64 4.45
C ILE A 413 3.64 37.77 3.44
N THR A 414 4.68 38.09 2.65
CA THR A 414 4.59 39.13 1.59
C THR A 414 3.78 38.70 0.37
N LYS A 415 3.55 37.39 0.17
CA LYS A 415 2.71 36.84 -0.90
C LYS A 415 1.26 36.55 -0.47
N GLY A 416 0.94 36.65 0.82
CA GLY A 416 -0.39 36.34 1.34
C GLY A 416 -0.68 34.84 1.51
N ASP A 417 0.31 33.97 1.33
CA ASP A 417 0.15 32.51 1.38
C ASP A 417 0.28 31.99 2.82
N ILE A 418 -0.83 31.99 3.57
CA ILE A 418 -0.97 31.24 4.83
C ILE A 418 -2.12 30.25 4.65
N GLU A 419 -1.91 29.22 3.83
CA GLU A 419 -2.85 28.09 3.74
C GLU A 419 -2.16 26.78 4.13
N GLU A 420 -2.78 26.10 5.11
CA GLU A 420 -2.46 24.72 5.50
C GLU A 420 -3.06 23.75 4.47
N GLY A 421 -2.19 23.18 3.62
CA GLY A 421 -2.54 22.14 2.65
C GLY A 421 -2.05 22.44 1.24
N CYS A 422 -1.61 21.40 0.51
CA CYS A 422 -1.31 21.48 -0.94
C CYS A 422 -2.37 20.66 -1.68
N ASN A 423 -3.43 21.32 -2.15
CA ASN A 423 -4.35 20.73 -3.13
C ASN A 423 -3.66 20.75 -4.50
N CYS A 424 -2.79 19.78 -4.73
CA CYS A 424 -1.86 19.76 -5.86
C CYS A 424 -1.97 18.41 -6.59
N LYS A 425 -2.22 18.44 -7.90
CA LYS A 425 -2.32 17.23 -8.74
C LYS A 425 -0.97 16.92 -9.37
N ILE A 426 -0.47 15.69 -9.16
CA ILE A 426 0.73 15.19 -9.85
C ILE A 426 0.34 14.82 -11.29
N MET A 427 1.08 15.34 -12.27
CA MET A 427 0.88 15.11 -13.69
C MET A 427 2.20 14.71 -14.38
N PRO A 428 2.15 14.00 -15.52
CA PRO A 428 3.30 13.83 -16.41
C PRO A 428 4.01 15.16 -16.69
N LEU A 429 5.34 15.15 -16.84
CA LEU A 429 6.08 16.38 -17.14
C LEU A 429 5.57 17.05 -18.42
N MET A 430 5.30 16.23 -19.44
CA MET A 430 4.77 16.66 -20.73
C MET A 430 3.43 15.97 -20.96
N THR A 431 2.38 16.73 -21.21
CA THR A 431 1.06 16.17 -21.60
C THR A 431 0.83 16.21 -23.11
N ASP A 432 1.50 17.13 -23.80
CA ASP A 432 1.40 17.31 -25.24
C ASP A 432 2.70 17.97 -25.79
N GLN A 433 2.83 18.01 -27.12
CA GLN A 433 4.01 18.59 -27.79
C GLN A 433 4.07 20.12 -27.65
N ASN A 434 2.98 20.77 -27.23
CA ASN A 434 2.81 22.22 -27.12
C ASN A 434 2.81 22.70 -25.66
N ASP A 435 3.33 21.89 -24.71
CA ASP A 435 3.40 22.16 -23.28
C ASP A 435 4.51 23.20 -22.97
N LYS A 436 4.43 24.34 -23.67
CA LYS A 436 5.41 25.43 -23.67
C LYS A 436 5.56 26.04 -22.28
N THR A 437 4.48 26.03 -21.49
CA THR A 437 4.45 26.50 -20.10
C THR A 437 5.46 25.76 -19.21
N VAL A 438 5.64 24.46 -19.40
CA VAL A 438 6.62 23.65 -18.66
C VAL A 438 8.04 24.04 -19.06
N ILE A 439 8.31 24.14 -20.36
CA ILE A 439 9.62 24.51 -20.89
C ILE A 439 10.00 25.92 -20.44
N ASP A 440 9.08 26.87 -20.55
CA ASP A 440 9.29 28.27 -20.14
C ASP A 440 9.55 28.35 -18.63
N ARG A 441 8.84 27.57 -17.79
CA ARG A 441 9.11 27.51 -16.34
C ARG A 441 10.48 26.93 -16.03
N ILE A 442 10.90 25.87 -16.71
CA ILE A 442 12.25 25.31 -16.56
C ILE A 442 13.31 26.35 -16.95
N LYS A 443 13.13 27.05 -18.08
CA LYS A 443 14.03 28.12 -18.53
C LYS A 443 14.10 29.28 -17.53
N LEU A 444 12.96 29.72 -17.01
CA LEU A 444 12.88 30.76 -15.99
C LEU A 444 13.68 30.39 -14.73
N ILE A 445 13.52 29.15 -14.25
CA ILE A 445 14.28 28.65 -13.09
C ILE A 445 15.78 28.56 -13.41
N SER A 446 16.14 28.16 -14.62
CA SER A 446 17.52 28.19 -15.09
C SER A 446 18.13 29.59 -15.07
N GLN A 447 17.39 30.62 -15.47
CA GLN A 447 17.82 32.01 -15.39
C GLN A 447 18.08 32.45 -13.93
N TYR A 448 17.14 32.20 -13.02
CA TYR A 448 17.31 32.53 -11.61
C TYR A 448 18.43 31.75 -10.91
N THR A 449 18.68 30.52 -11.36
CA THR A 449 19.76 29.66 -10.80
C THR A 449 21.09 29.80 -11.54
N LYS A 450 21.16 30.65 -12.57
CA LYS A 450 22.34 30.85 -13.43
C LYS A 450 22.89 29.55 -14.03
N VAL A 451 22.00 28.61 -14.35
CA VAL A 451 22.35 27.35 -15.01
C VAL A 451 21.92 27.39 -16.46
N ASP A 452 22.89 27.23 -17.36
CA ASP A 452 22.68 27.21 -18.81
C ASP A 452 21.61 26.19 -19.22
N SER A 453 20.48 26.69 -19.74
CA SER A 453 19.38 25.88 -20.27
C SER A 453 19.52 25.56 -21.76
N SER A 454 20.53 26.10 -22.46
CA SER A 454 20.74 25.85 -23.89
C SER A 454 20.84 24.36 -24.26
N PRO A 455 21.31 23.43 -23.39
CA PRO A 455 21.28 22.01 -23.72
C PRO A 455 19.85 21.47 -23.96
N LEU A 456 18.82 22.04 -23.33
CA LEU A 456 17.43 21.64 -23.55
C LEU A 456 16.92 22.06 -24.93
N GLU A 457 17.51 23.08 -25.55
CA GLU A 457 17.15 23.54 -26.90
C GLU A 457 17.73 22.61 -27.98
N THR A 458 18.68 21.76 -27.62
CA THR A 458 19.32 20.83 -28.54
C THR A 458 18.56 19.50 -28.73
N ILE A 459 17.45 19.34 -28.02
CA ILE A 459 16.62 18.12 -27.99
C ILE A 459 15.14 18.48 -28.09
N ASP A 460 14.33 17.56 -28.62
CA ASP A 460 12.88 17.60 -28.47
C ASP A 460 12.51 16.89 -27.15
N LEU A 461 12.16 17.67 -26.12
CA LEU A 461 11.87 17.13 -24.80
C LEU A 461 10.61 16.24 -24.80
N PHE A 462 9.61 16.56 -25.62
CA PHE A 462 8.40 15.74 -25.75
C PHE A 462 8.75 14.38 -26.36
N LEU A 463 9.55 14.37 -27.43
CA LEU A 463 10.03 13.14 -28.04
C LEU A 463 10.86 12.33 -27.05
N TYR A 464 11.80 12.95 -26.33
CA TYR A 464 12.63 12.27 -25.33
C TYR A 464 11.80 11.67 -24.20
N TYR A 465 10.74 12.35 -23.78
CA TYR A 465 9.80 11.83 -22.79
C TYR A 465 9.01 10.63 -23.34
N SER A 466 8.47 10.73 -24.56
CA SER A 466 7.73 9.64 -25.22
C SER A 466 8.58 8.39 -25.49
N GLU A 467 9.87 8.57 -25.81
CA GLU A 467 10.85 7.49 -26.01
C GLU A 467 11.47 6.97 -24.70
N LYS A 468 11.00 7.47 -23.55
CA LYS A 468 11.51 7.15 -22.21
C LYS A 468 13.01 7.42 -22.04
N LYS A 469 13.55 8.39 -22.76
CA LYS A 469 14.92 8.93 -22.57
C LYS A 469 14.97 9.98 -21.46
N ALA A 470 13.85 10.68 -21.26
CA ALA A 470 13.61 11.57 -20.16
C ALA A 470 12.53 11.00 -19.22
N HIS A 471 12.61 11.35 -17.95
CA HIS A 471 11.57 11.10 -16.96
C HIS A 471 11.32 12.37 -16.16
N GLY A 472 10.08 12.61 -15.77
CA GLY A 472 9.74 13.77 -14.99
C GLY A 472 8.26 13.87 -14.68
N ARG A 473 7.93 14.91 -13.92
CA ARG A 473 6.57 15.23 -13.49
C ARG A 473 6.43 16.72 -13.22
N LYS A 474 5.20 17.20 -13.28
CA LYS A 474 4.79 18.52 -12.80
C LYS A 474 3.70 18.37 -11.75
N LEU A 475 3.66 19.26 -10.77
CA LEU A 475 2.53 19.38 -9.86
C LEU A 475 1.80 20.66 -10.21
N VAL A 476 0.49 20.55 -10.33
CA VAL A 476 -0.40 21.63 -10.72
C VAL A 476 -1.34 21.91 -9.56
N ASP A 477 -1.51 23.17 -9.20
CA ASP A 477 -2.45 23.56 -8.14
C ASP A 477 -3.91 23.60 -8.63
N VAL A 478 -4.83 24.06 -7.77
CA VAL A 478 -6.26 24.19 -8.09
C VAL A 478 -6.55 25.18 -9.22
N ASN A 479 -5.66 26.13 -9.47
CA ASN A 479 -5.80 27.15 -10.51
C ASN A 479 -5.24 26.70 -11.86
N GLY A 480 -4.57 25.55 -11.91
CA GLY A 480 -3.89 25.08 -13.11
C GLY A 480 -2.43 25.52 -13.21
N ASP A 481 -1.87 26.15 -12.16
CA ASP A 481 -0.50 26.65 -12.16
C ASP A 481 0.51 25.57 -11.76
N ILE A 482 1.64 25.52 -12.49
CA ILE A 482 2.72 24.56 -12.23
C ILE A 482 3.52 24.98 -11.00
N VAL A 483 3.17 24.48 -9.82
CA VAL A 483 3.83 24.85 -8.55
C VAL A 483 5.10 24.04 -8.24
N SER A 484 5.34 22.95 -8.99
CA SER A 484 6.55 22.13 -8.81
C SER A 484 6.84 21.26 -10.04
N HIS A 485 8.10 20.91 -10.26
CA HIS A 485 8.51 19.98 -11.32
C HIS A 485 9.77 19.18 -10.96
N SER A 486 9.96 18.05 -11.65
CA SER A 486 11.22 17.29 -11.68
C SER A 486 11.45 16.79 -13.10
N LEU A 487 12.69 16.92 -13.59
CA LEU A 487 13.16 16.47 -14.89
C LEU A 487 14.52 15.77 -14.74
N GLY A 488 14.58 14.54 -15.21
CA GLY A 488 15.80 13.76 -15.33
C GLY A 488 15.90 12.99 -16.64
N PHE A 489 17.08 12.43 -16.87
CA PHE A 489 17.45 11.69 -18.08
C PHE A 489 18.17 10.39 -17.72
N PHE A 490 18.09 9.40 -18.60
CA PHE A 490 18.80 8.13 -18.43
C PHE A 490 20.02 8.07 -19.35
N PHE A 491 21.15 7.64 -18.80
CA PHE A 491 22.38 7.41 -19.55
C PHE A 491 22.86 5.99 -19.33
N ASN A 492 23.47 5.39 -20.35
CA ASN A 492 24.26 4.17 -20.15
C ASN A 492 25.34 4.47 -19.11
N GLU A 493 25.48 3.61 -18.10
CA GLU A 493 26.41 3.82 -16.98
C GLU A 493 27.87 3.93 -17.42
N GLU A 494 28.35 3.03 -18.29
CA GLU A 494 29.72 3.04 -18.80
C GLU A 494 30.01 4.31 -19.59
N VAL A 495 29.06 4.71 -20.45
CA VAL A 495 29.15 5.96 -21.20
C VAL A 495 29.19 7.13 -20.25
N PHE A 496 28.28 7.17 -19.26
CA PHE A 496 28.23 8.23 -18.25
C PHE A 496 29.59 8.39 -17.57
N GLU A 497 30.23 7.32 -17.10
CA GLU A 497 31.57 7.40 -16.47
C GLU A 497 32.66 7.98 -17.39
N GLN A 498 32.61 7.70 -18.70
CA GLN A 498 33.57 8.29 -19.66
C GLN A 498 33.46 9.82 -19.78
N TYR A 499 32.31 10.40 -19.40
CA TYR A 499 32.08 11.85 -19.42
C TYR A 499 32.43 12.55 -18.11
N LYS A 500 33.04 11.87 -17.14
CA LYS A 500 33.46 12.49 -15.86
C LYS A 500 34.38 13.69 -16.08
N ASN A 501 35.25 13.60 -17.10
CA ASN A 501 36.20 14.65 -17.47
C ASN A 501 35.81 15.40 -18.77
N LYS A 502 34.61 15.18 -19.32
CA LYS A 502 34.14 15.79 -20.58
C LYS A 502 32.78 16.46 -20.38
N ARG A 503 32.31 17.24 -21.36
CA ARG A 503 30.95 17.81 -21.31
C ARG A 503 29.94 16.69 -21.59
N LEU A 504 29.06 16.40 -20.62
CA LEU A 504 27.94 15.47 -20.80
C LEU A 504 26.87 16.16 -21.65
N HIS A 505 26.45 15.52 -22.75
CA HIS A 505 25.45 16.07 -23.65
C HIS A 505 24.13 15.31 -23.50
N LEU A 506 23.00 16.03 -23.39
CA LEU A 506 21.67 15.39 -23.30
C LEU A 506 21.36 14.47 -24.48
N LYS A 507 21.96 14.71 -25.65
CA LYS A 507 21.87 13.83 -26.83
C LYS A 507 22.38 12.40 -26.60
N GLN A 508 23.15 12.17 -25.54
CA GLN A 508 23.65 10.85 -25.15
C GLN A 508 22.66 10.11 -24.24
N ALA A 509 21.52 10.74 -23.90
CA ALA A 509 20.47 10.07 -23.15
C ALA A 509 19.92 8.90 -23.97
N CYS A 510 19.70 7.79 -23.29
CA CYS A 510 19.21 6.54 -23.86
C CYS A 510 17.87 6.17 -23.22
N SER A 511 17.12 5.29 -23.88
CA SER A 511 15.81 4.90 -23.38
C SER A 511 15.94 4.04 -22.12
N LEU A 512 15.03 4.20 -21.16
CA LEU A 512 14.85 3.29 -20.03
C LEU A 512 14.66 1.82 -20.47
N ASP A 513 14.11 1.61 -21.68
CA ASP A 513 13.89 0.28 -22.22
C ASP A 513 15.18 -0.35 -22.82
N SER A 514 16.31 0.37 -22.86
CA SER A 514 17.58 -0.15 -23.38
C SER A 514 18.13 -1.34 -22.59
N ASN A 515 19.05 -2.11 -23.19
CA ASN A 515 19.64 -3.30 -22.56
C ASN A 515 20.84 -2.99 -21.65
N HIS A 516 21.09 -1.71 -21.35
CA HIS A 516 22.24 -1.28 -20.58
C HIS A 516 21.89 -1.07 -19.10
N ASN A 517 22.91 -1.14 -18.24
CA ASN A 517 22.83 -0.54 -16.92
C ASN A 517 22.78 0.98 -17.07
N LEU A 518 21.94 1.61 -16.25
CA LEU A 518 21.59 3.02 -16.41
C LEU A 518 22.02 3.84 -15.19
N ASN A 519 22.49 5.05 -15.47
CA ASN A 519 22.53 6.15 -14.51
C ASN A 519 21.34 7.09 -14.78
N TYR A 520 20.50 7.30 -13.77
CA TYR A 520 19.40 8.27 -13.83
C TYR A 520 19.87 9.57 -13.18
N ILE A 521 19.91 10.66 -13.96
CA ILE A 521 20.32 11.98 -13.47
C ILE A 521 19.15 12.96 -13.46
N VAL A 522 18.84 13.53 -12.30
CA VAL A 522 17.91 14.68 -12.18
C VAL A 522 18.68 15.96 -12.45
N VAL A 523 18.29 16.68 -13.52
CA VAL A 523 18.98 17.89 -13.98
C VAL A 523 18.23 19.17 -13.61
N SER A 524 16.92 19.08 -13.39
CA SER A 524 16.11 20.21 -12.97
C SER A 524 15.02 19.74 -12.02
N GLY A 525 14.90 20.40 -10.88
CA GLY A 525 13.85 20.12 -9.90
C GLY A 525 13.54 21.38 -9.10
N HIS A 526 12.25 21.66 -8.94
CA HIS A 526 11.78 22.81 -8.17
C HIS A 526 10.50 22.48 -7.41
N SER A 527 10.35 23.09 -6.25
CA SER A 527 9.17 22.97 -5.41
C SER A 527 9.04 24.24 -4.60
N GLU A 528 7.86 24.83 -4.63
CA GLU A 528 7.51 26.03 -3.87
C GLU A 528 7.19 25.71 -2.41
N LYS A 529 6.57 24.55 -2.17
CA LYS A 529 6.18 24.06 -0.84
C LYS A 529 6.88 22.74 -0.49
N ARG A 530 6.92 22.46 0.82
CA ARG A 530 7.55 21.25 1.38
C ARG A 530 6.91 19.97 0.84
N GLU A 531 5.59 19.90 0.81
CA GLU A 531 4.81 18.72 0.41
C GLU A 531 5.11 18.33 -1.04
N GLN A 532 5.31 19.33 -1.90
CA GLN A 532 5.69 19.15 -3.30
C GLN A 532 7.11 18.58 -3.42
N SER A 533 8.04 19.04 -2.58
CA SER A 533 9.41 18.52 -2.53
C SER A 533 9.42 17.06 -2.05
N ILE A 534 8.60 16.73 -1.05
CA ILE A 534 8.42 15.36 -0.56
C ILE A 534 7.89 14.47 -1.69
N ALA A 535 6.83 14.90 -2.39
CA ALA A 535 6.24 14.15 -3.49
C ALA A 535 7.25 13.86 -4.61
N ASN A 536 8.11 14.83 -4.95
CA ASN A 536 9.19 14.64 -5.92
C ASN A 536 10.22 13.62 -5.46
N LEU A 537 10.74 13.74 -4.23
CA LEU A 537 11.74 12.81 -3.70
C LEU A 537 11.21 11.38 -3.63
N ILE A 538 10.00 11.18 -3.10
CA ILE A 538 9.35 9.86 -3.02
C ILE A 538 9.17 9.25 -4.40
N SER A 539 8.82 10.06 -5.40
CA SER A 539 8.61 9.57 -6.76
C SER A 539 9.91 9.18 -7.45
N ASP A 540 11.03 9.87 -7.17
CA ASP A 540 12.36 9.42 -7.63
C ASP A 540 12.76 8.10 -6.95
N MET A 541 12.54 7.97 -5.64
CA MET A 541 12.80 6.71 -4.93
C MET A 541 11.96 5.55 -5.48
N LYS A 542 10.69 5.79 -5.84
CA LYS A 542 9.81 4.81 -6.51
C LYS A 542 10.37 4.39 -7.87
N LEU A 543 10.84 5.33 -8.68
CA LEU A 543 11.43 5.03 -9.99
C LEU A 543 12.65 4.13 -9.85
N LEU A 544 13.56 4.49 -8.93
CA LEU A 544 14.78 3.73 -8.65
C LEU A 544 14.45 2.32 -8.17
N ALA A 545 13.58 2.20 -7.15
CA ALA A 545 13.24 0.93 -6.52
C ALA A 545 12.51 -0.05 -7.47
N ARG A 546 11.75 0.48 -8.45
CA ARG A 546 10.99 -0.32 -9.42
C ARG A 546 11.79 -0.75 -10.65
N ASN A 547 12.92 -0.12 -10.92
CA ASN A 547 13.71 -0.38 -12.13
C ASN A 547 15.05 -1.02 -11.79
N THR A 548 15.19 -2.29 -12.15
CA THR A 548 16.42 -3.06 -11.93
C THR A 548 17.57 -2.64 -12.84
N LYS A 549 17.26 -2.01 -13.99
CA LYS A 549 18.26 -1.47 -14.94
C LYS A 549 18.98 -0.22 -14.42
N ILE A 550 18.34 0.57 -13.57
CA ILE A 550 18.98 1.75 -12.98
C ILE A 550 19.93 1.24 -11.89
N LYS A 551 21.22 1.55 -12.01
CA LYS A 551 22.27 1.14 -11.07
C LYS A 551 22.79 2.32 -10.26
N LYS A 552 22.81 3.52 -10.85
CA LYS A 552 23.23 4.75 -10.19
C LYS A 552 22.16 5.83 -10.26
N PHE A 553 22.12 6.64 -9.21
CA PHE A 553 21.31 7.85 -9.15
C PHE A 553 22.22 9.06 -9.04
N SER A 554 22.00 10.04 -9.91
CA SER A 554 22.72 11.29 -9.92
C SER A 554 21.79 12.48 -9.81
N MET A 555 22.31 13.59 -9.31
CA MET A 555 21.56 14.85 -9.26
C MET A 555 22.46 16.06 -9.46
N MET A 556 21.91 17.06 -10.15
CA MET A 556 22.51 18.38 -10.25
C MET A 556 22.14 19.22 -9.02
N VAL A 557 23.14 19.53 -8.20
CA VAL A 557 22.98 20.34 -6.98
C VAL A 557 23.51 21.75 -7.22
N LYS A 558 22.68 22.74 -6.86
CA LYS A 558 22.96 24.18 -7.00
C LYS A 558 23.04 24.91 -5.65
N ASN A 559 22.54 24.27 -4.58
CA ASN A 559 22.46 24.84 -3.23
C ASN A 559 23.49 24.14 -2.31
N PRO A 560 24.39 24.86 -1.63
CA PRO A 560 25.37 24.29 -0.72
C PRO A 560 24.74 23.52 0.45
N ASN A 561 23.60 23.94 1.00
CA ASN A 561 22.97 23.21 2.10
C ASN A 561 22.46 21.83 1.64
N ALA A 562 22.06 21.72 0.37
CA ALA A 562 21.73 20.44 -0.22
C ALA A 562 22.98 19.58 -0.49
N LEU A 563 24.14 20.19 -0.78
CA LEU A 563 25.38 19.46 -1.02
C LEU A 563 25.84 18.68 0.22
N ASP A 564 25.81 19.32 1.39
CA ASP A 564 26.26 18.67 2.64
C ASP A 564 25.31 17.56 3.06
N LEU A 565 23.99 17.79 2.97
CA LEU A 565 22.98 16.75 3.19
C LEU A 565 23.23 15.53 2.29
N MET A 566 23.43 15.76 0.99
CA MET A 566 23.58 14.67 0.03
C MET A 566 24.86 13.87 0.31
N LYS A 567 25.95 14.53 0.72
CA LYS A 567 27.15 13.81 1.18
C LYS A 567 26.87 12.95 2.41
N THR A 568 26.10 13.45 3.39
CA THR A 568 25.69 12.67 4.56
C THR A 568 24.83 11.46 4.18
N LEU A 569 24.03 11.56 3.11
CA LEU A 569 23.27 10.44 2.55
C LEU A 569 24.14 9.43 1.79
N GLY A 570 25.43 9.71 1.59
CA GLY A 570 26.40 8.84 0.91
C GLY A 570 26.69 9.23 -0.54
N PHE A 571 26.20 10.38 -1.02
CA PHE A 571 26.53 10.82 -2.37
C PHE A 571 27.98 11.31 -2.49
N GLU A 572 28.60 10.94 -3.60
CA GLU A 572 29.92 11.41 -3.98
C GLU A 572 29.83 12.52 -5.02
N ILE A 573 30.81 13.42 -5.01
CA ILE A 573 30.94 14.43 -6.07
C ILE A 573 31.43 13.74 -7.34
N TYR A 574 30.55 13.66 -8.32
CA TYR A 574 30.88 13.13 -9.64
C TYR A 574 31.66 14.15 -10.47
N LYS A 575 31.15 15.40 -10.57
CA LYS A 575 31.77 16.47 -11.37
C LYS A 575 31.30 17.86 -10.93
N PHE A 576 32.16 18.87 -11.06
CA PHE A 576 31.77 20.29 -10.99
C PHE A 576 31.42 20.85 -12.37
N SER A 577 30.63 21.93 -12.42
CA SER A 577 30.51 22.75 -13.63
C SER A 577 31.87 23.38 -14.01
N GLU A 578 31.93 24.09 -15.12
CA GLU A 578 33.07 24.98 -15.36
C GLU A 578 33.15 26.05 -14.26
N PRO A 579 34.36 26.51 -13.89
CA PRO A 579 34.55 27.61 -12.95
C PRO A 579 33.85 28.88 -13.46
N THR A 580 33.25 29.62 -12.54
CA THR A 580 32.57 30.89 -12.84
C THR A 580 33.22 32.02 -12.07
N GLU A 581 33.39 33.17 -12.71
CA GLU A 581 33.84 34.41 -12.06
C GLU A 581 32.73 35.07 -11.23
N GLU A 582 31.47 34.73 -11.50
CA GLU A 582 30.33 35.21 -10.74
C GLU A 582 30.23 34.54 -9.36
N ALA A 583 29.70 35.28 -8.38
CA ALA A 583 29.41 34.75 -7.06
C ALA A 583 28.43 33.57 -7.13
N SER A 584 28.93 32.35 -6.94
CA SER A 584 28.13 31.12 -6.85
C SER A 584 28.15 30.58 -5.42
N ASN A 585 27.08 29.86 -5.06
CA ASN A 585 26.96 29.28 -3.72
C ASN A 585 27.80 28.00 -3.52
N ILE A 586 28.39 27.42 -4.58
CA ILE A 586 29.26 26.24 -4.47
C ILE A 586 30.71 26.65 -4.66
N ARG A 587 31.53 26.48 -3.62
CA ARG A 587 32.98 26.78 -3.65
C ARG A 587 33.80 25.52 -3.38
N PHE A 588 34.82 25.30 -4.19
CA PHE A 588 35.78 24.21 -3.98
C PHE A 588 37.18 24.63 -4.43
N LYS A 589 38.19 24.43 -3.57
CA LYS A 589 39.60 24.81 -3.82
C LYS A 589 39.75 26.24 -4.37
N ASN A 590 39.14 27.22 -3.70
CA ASN A 590 39.16 28.65 -4.05
C ASN A 590 38.55 29.03 -5.41
N LYS A 591 37.79 28.12 -6.04
CA LYS A 591 37.00 28.40 -7.25
C LYS A 591 35.51 28.30 -6.97
N SER A 592 34.74 29.11 -7.69
CA SER A 592 33.28 29.15 -7.67
C SER A 592 32.72 28.32 -8.82
N TYR A 593 31.64 27.58 -8.58
CA TYR A 593 30.99 26.70 -9.55
C TYR A 593 29.47 26.92 -9.52
N ALA A 594 28.84 26.98 -10.71
CA ALA A 594 27.40 27.19 -10.83
C ALA A 594 26.59 26.01 -10.26
N TYR A 595 27.09 24.80 -10.44
CA TYR A 595 26.50 23.57 -9.91
C TYR A 595 27.56 22.47 -9.75
N CYS A 596 27.21 21.41 -9.04
CA CYS A 596 27.94 20.13 -9.08
C CYS A 596 26.95 18.99 -9.35
N ILE A 597 27.46 17.90 -9.91
CA ILE A 597 26.74 16.65 -10.08
C ILE A 597 27.21 15.72 -8.97
N LEU A 598 26.25 15.20 -8.22
CA LEU A 598 26.45 14.16 -7.22
C LEU A 598 25.95 12.84 -7.75
N THR A 599 26.57 11.73 -7.36
CA THR A 599 26.16 10.36 -7.73
C THR A 599 26.21 9.43 -6.53
N ILE A 600 25.38 8.40 -6.53
CA ILE A 600 25.36 7.32 -5.53
C ILE A 600 24.93 6.00 -6.20
N ASP A 601 25.37 4.86 -5.68
CA ASP A 601 24.80 3.57 -6.03
C ASP A 601 23.34 3.48 -5.57
N LYS A 602 22.49 2.87 -6.41
CA LYS A 602 21.06 2.74 -6.12
C LYS A 602 20.79 2.00 -4.81
N ILE A 603 21.49 0.89 -4.58
CA ILE A 603 21.25 0.03 -3.42
C ILE A 603 21.80 0.70 -2.17
N GLU A 604 22.94 1.38 -2.24
CA GLU A 604 23.45 2.21 -1.15
C GLU A 604 22.42 3.27 -0.73
N LEU A 605 21.85 3.99 -1.70
CA LEU A 605 20.83 5.01 -1.41
C LEU A 605 19.57 4.40 -0.78
N LEU A 606 19.00 3.36 -1.39
CA LEU A 606 17.74 2.76 -0.95
C LEU A 606 17.88 1.98 0.37
N SER A 607 19.09 1.54 0.71
CA SER A 607 19.38 0.90 2.00
C SER A 607 19.76 1.89 3.11
N ASN A 608 19.94 3.17 2.79
CA ASN A 608 20.26 4.20 3.77
C ASN A 608 19.10 4.37 4.76
N LYS A 609 19.41 4.32 6.05
CA LYS A 609 18.43 4.42 7.14
C LYS A 609 17.56 5.69 7.09
N HIS A 610 18.13 6.83 6.71
CA HIS A 610 17.39 8.09 6.60
C HIS A 610 16.42 8.06 5.40
N VAL A 611 16.80 7.42 4.30
CA VAL A 611 15.94 7.24 3.13
C VAL A 611 14.81 6.26 3.43
N ILE A 612 15.10 5.15 4.12
CA ILE A 612 14.08 4.19 4.58
C ILE A 612 13.09 4.89 5.51
N ALA A 613 13.56 5.62 6.52
CA ALA A 613 12.69 6.36 7.44
C ALA A 613 11.82 7.40 6.71
N PHE A 614 12.38 8.10 5.72
CA PHE A 614 11.65 9.05 4.90
C PHE A 614 10.56 8.38 4.04
N ILE A 615 10.86 7.24 3.43
CA ILE A 615 9.89 6.45 2.66
C ILE A 615 8.81 5.86 3.58
N ASN A 616 9.15 5.43 4.79
CA ASN A 616 8.17 4.94 5.77
C ASN A 616 7.20 6.02 6.21
N LYS A 617 7.68 7.26 6.33
CA LYS A 617 6.87 8.41 6.75
C LYS A 617 5.99 8.97 5.62
N TYR A 618 6.50 9.05 4.40
CA TYR A 618 5.86 9.80 3.31
C TYR A 618 5.56 9.00 2.03
N GLY A 619 6.17 7.83 1.85
CA GLY A 619 5.94 6.95 0.70
C GLY A 619 4.65 6.17 0.85
#